data_AF-A0A0D9W8M6-F1
#
_entry.id   AF-A0A0D9W8M6-F1
#
_cell.length_a   1.000
_cell.length_b   1.000
_cell.length_c   1.000
_cell.angle_alpha   90.00
_cell.angle_beta   90.00
_cell.angle_gamma   90.00
#
_symmetry.space_group_name_H-M   'P 1'
#
loop_
_entity.id
_entity.type
_entity.pdbx_description
1 polymer ?
#
loop_
_entity_poly.entity_id
_entity_poly.type
_entity_poly.pdbx_seq_one_letter_code
_entity_poly.pdbx_strand_id
1 'polypeptide(L)'
;MNPCRLQITPSTGNITNQSGRVCYTKETLKLWDRKRKTVASFRTEFVLNILPIPNQQNKTGEGMAFILTNYLSLPGDSSGQWVGIANEQTDGSPVNRVQHEEELRRGS
;
A
#
# COMPACT_ATOMS: atom_id res chain seq x y z
N MET A 1 -16.78 19.06 -11.82
CA MET A 1 -15.41 18.58 -12.15
C MET A 1 -15.09 17.43 -11.23
N ASN A 2 -14.72 16.26 -11.76
CA ASN A 2 -14.19 15.18 -10.93
C ASN A 2 -12.74 15.55 -10.58
N PRO A 3 -12.35 15.63 -9.29
CA PRO A 3 -10.97 15.90 -8.95
C PRO A 3 -10.08 14.78 -9.48
N CYS A 4 -8.94 15.14 -10.10
CA CYS A 4 -7.89 14.21 -10.45
C CYS A 4 -7.35 13.57 -9.17
N ARG A 5 -7.85 12.38 -8.84
CA ARG A 5 -7.45 11.62 -7.67
C ARG A 5 -7.14 10.19 -8.07
N LEU A 6 -6.17 9.60 -7.39
CA LEU A 6 -5.91 8.17 -7.45
C LEU A 6 -6.73 7.49 -6.35
N GLN A 7 -7.67 6.64 -6.75
CA GLN A 7 -8.46 5.83 -5.82
C GLN A 7 -7.86 4.43 -5.75
N ILE A 8 -7.37 4.03 -4.58
CA ILE A 8 -6.71 2.72 -4.37
C ILE A 8 -7.75 1.65 -4.05
N THR A 9 -8.68 1.92 -3.14
CA THR A 9 -9.77 1.01 -2.76
C THR A 9 -11.13 1.57 -3.23
N PRO A 10 -12.12 0.70 -3.54
CA PRO A 10 -13.45 1.15 -3.94
C PRO A 10 -14.12 2.05 -2.88
N SER A 11 -14.79 3.11 -3.33
CA SER A 11 -15.55 4.04 -2.47
C SER A 11 -17.06 3.87 -2.58
N THR A 12 -17.54 2.97 -3.44
CA THR A 12 -18.95 2.70 -3.73
C THR A 12 -19.17 1.20 -3.96
N GLY A 13 -20.38 0.71 -3.70
CA GLY A 13 -20.72 -0.72 -3.84
C GLY A 13 -20.29 -1.53 -2.62
N ASN A 14 -19.92 -2.80 -2.82
CA ASN A 14 -19.37 -3.62 -1.74
C ASN A 14 -17.91 -3.22 -1.48
N ILE A 15 -17.71 -2.44 -0.42
CA ILE A 15 -16.40 -1.93 0.01
C ILE A 15 -15.76 -2.78 1.12
N THR A 16 -16.37 -3.90 1.48
CA THR A 16 -15.88 -4.80 2.54
C THR A 16 -14.77 -5.69 2.01
N ASN A 17 -13.72 -5.92 2.82
CA ASN A 17 -12.60 -6.81 2.51
C ASN A 17 -11.95 -6.50 1.15
N GLN A 18 -11.87 -5.22 0.80
CA GLN A 18 -11.23 -4.77 -0.42
C GLN A 18 -9.78 -4.39 -0.16
N SER A 19 -8.90 -4.77 -1.07
CA SER A 19 -7.52 -4.29 -1.13
C SER A 19 -7.21 -3.72 -2.51
N GLY A 20 -6.25 -2.82 -2.57
CA GLY A 20 -5.81 -2.19 -3.80
C GLY A 20 -4.32 -1.88 -3.73
N ARG A 21 -3.67 -1.81 -4.89
CA ARG A 21 -2.26 -1.49 -5.00
C ARG A 21 -2.04 -0.65 -6.25
N VAL A 22 -1.21 0.37 -6.11
CA VAL A 22 -0.73 1.16 -7.25
C VAL A 22 0.78 1.16 -7.22
N CYS A 23 1.38 0.78 -8.35
CA CYS A 23 2.81 0.64 -8.52
C CYS A 23 3.33 1.66 -9.54
N TYR A 24 4.46 2.28 -9.25
CA TYR A 24 5.23 3.00 -10.25
C TYR A 24 5.94 1.98 -11.15
N THR A 25 5.54 1.90 -12.43
CA THR A 25 5.99 0.85 -13.36
C THR A 25 6.93 1.37 -14.45
N LYS A 26 7.27 2.66 -14.44
CA LYS A 26 8.11 3.26 -15.48
C LYS A 26 9.55 2.74 -15.45
N GLU A 27 10.10 2.55 -14.26
CA GLU A 27 11.47 2.05 -14.07
C GLU A 27 11.64 1.40 -12.70
N THR A 28 12.59 0.46 -12.60
CA THR A 28 12.98 -0.14 -11.33
C THR A 28 13.91 0.81 -10.58
N LEU A 29 13.52 1.18 -9.36
CA LEU A 29 14.33 2.03 -8.50
C LEU A 29 15.56 1.26 -8.01
N LYS A 30 16.76 1.76 -8.31
CA LYS A 30 18.02 1.18 -7.83
C LYS A 30 18.36 1.72 -6.44
N LEU A 31 18.01 0.95 -5.42
CA LEU A 31 18.16 1.36 -4.01
C LEU A 31 19.57 1.18 -3.45
N TRP A 32 20.39 0.30 -4.02
CA TRP A 32 21.79 0.11 -3.61
C TRP A 32 22.67 -0.38 -4.76
N ASP A 33 23.98 -0.19 -4.62
CA ASP A 33 25.00 -0.72 -5.52
C ASP A 33 26.09 -1.42 -4.69
N ARG A 34 26.11 -2.76 -4.75
CA ARG A 34 27.08 -3.57 -4.00
C ARG A 34 28.53 -3.34 -4.47
N LYS A 35 28.74 -3.06 -5.76
CA LYS A 35 30.09 -2.83 -6.31
C LYS A 35 30.65 -1.51 -5.81
N ARG A 36 29.80 -0.48 -5.77
CA ARG A 36 30.18 0.87 -5.30
C ARG A 36 30.06 1.06 -3.79
N LYS A 37 29.44 0.10 -3.08
CA LYS A 37 29.11 0.17 -1.64
C LYS A 37 28.29 1.42 -1.29
N THR A 38 27.34 1.77 -2.16
CA THR A 38 26.49 2.96 -2.00
C THR A 38 25.02 2.56 -1.81
N VAL A 39 24.30 3.32 -0.99
CA VAL A 39 22.85 3.22 -0.78
C VAL A 39 22.19 4.51 -1.26
N ALA A 40 21.06 4.41 -1.93
CA ALA A 40 20.30 5.56 -2.40
C ALA A 40 19.52 6.21 -1.26
N SER A 41 19.49 7.54 -1.23
CA SER A 41 18.54 8.30 -0.41
C SER A 41 17.34 8.67 -1.27
N PHE A 42 16.13 8.55 -0.73
CA PHE A 42 14.91 8.94 -1.41
C PHE A 42 13.98 9.69 -0.46
N ARG A 43 13.10 10.51 -1.03
CA ARG A 43 12.01 11.20 -0.35
C ARG A 43 10.74 10.93 -1.14
N THR A 44 9.67 10.61 -0.43
CA THR A 44 8.33 10.48 -1.01
C THR A 44 7.42 11.46 -0.28
N GLU A 45 6.52 12.10 -1.01
CA GLU A 45 5.51 12.99 -0.47
C GLU A 45 4.19 12.69 -1.15
N PHE A 46 3.15 12.49 -0.34
CA PHE A 46 1.80 12.25 -0.83
C PHE A 46 0.78 12.93 0.07
N VAL A 47 -0.32 13.35 -0.54
CA VAL A 47 -1.50 13.83 0.17
C VAL A 47 -2.57 12.75 0.06
N LEU A 48 -3.07 12.30 1.20
CA LEU A 48 -4.08 11.25 1.30
C LEU A 48 -5.39 11.83 1.83
N ASN A 49 -6.50 11.25 1.37
CA ASN A 49 -7.82 11.52 1.94
C ASN A 49 -8.48 10.19 2.27
N ILE A 50 -8.52 9.84 3.56
CA ILE A 50 -9.19 8.64 4.07
C ILE A 50 -10.55 9.07 4.59
N LEU A 51 -11.59 8.71 3.86
CA LEU A 51 -12.96 9.03 4.22
C LEU A 51 -13.58 7.92 5.07
N PRO A 52 -14.35 8.26 6.11
CA PRO A 52 -15.05 7.26 6.90
C PRO A 52 -16.11 6.55 6.05
N ILE A 53 -16.43 5.31 6.44
CA ILE A 53 -17.47 4.54 5.77
C ILE A 53 -18.84 5.14 6.11
N PRO A 54 -19.66 5.54 5.11
CA PRO A 54 -21.00 6.05 5.37
C PRO A 54 -21.84 5.04 6.16
N ASN A 55 -22.57 5.51 7.17
CA ASN A 55 -23.47 4.71 8.01
C ASN A 55 -22.79 3.60 8.84
N GLN A 56 -21.47 3.60 8.98
CA GLN A 56 -20.74 2.74 9.93
C GLN A 56 -19.96 3.62 10.91
N GLN A 57 -20.66 4.18 11.90
CA GLN A 57 -20.01 4.88 13.00
C GLN A 57 -19.00 3.93 13.69
N ASN A 58 -17.77 4.42 13.87
CA ASN A 58 -16.63 3.71 14.49
C ASN A 58 -15.97 2.60 13.67
N LYS A 59 -16.31 2.41 12.39
CA LYS A 59 -15.47 1.60 11.49
C LYS A 59 -14.56 2.48 10.67
N THR A 60 -13.30 2.51 11.07
CA THR A 60 -12.20 3.09 10.28
C THR A 60 -11.71 2.04 9.31
N GLY A 61 -11.36 2.44 8.07
CA GLY A 61 -10.65 1.55 7.14
C GLY A 61 -9.31 1.11 7.73
N GLU A 62 -8.78 0.00 7.24
CA GLU A 62 -7.66 -0.70 7.89
C GLU A 62 -6.35 0.07 7.80
N GLY A 63 -6.14 0.79 6.69
CA GLY A 63 -5.01 1.70 6.53
C GLY A 63 -4.50 1.77 5.10
N MET A 64 -3.30 2.31 4.96
CA MET A 64 -2.52 2.34 3.73
C MET A 64 -1.05 2.19 4.09
N ALA A 65 -0.29 1.57 3.19
CA ALA A 65 1.15 1.47 3.30
C ALA A 65 1.85 1.99 2.03
N PHE A 66 3.00 2.62 2.24
CA PHE A 66 3.99 2.84 1.18
C PHE A 66 5.01 1.69 1.22
N ILE A 67 5.24 1.04 0.08
CA ILE A 67 6.14 -0.11 -0.01
C ILE A 67 7.18 0.05 -1.13
N LEU A 68 8.37 -0.47 -0.86
CA LEU A 68 9.38 -0.76 -1.89
C LEU A 68 9.39 -2.26 -2.12
N THR A 69 9.00 -2.68 -3.32
CA THR A 69 8.82 -4.09 -3.68
C THR A 69 9.27 -4.37 -5.11
N ASN A 70 9.72 -5.60 -5.35
CA ASN A 70 9.93 -6.14 -6.69
C ASN A 70 8.70 -6.95 -7.19
N TYR A 71 7.64 -7.03 -6.39
CA TYR A 71 6.42 -7.75 -6.69
C TYR A 71 5.27 -6.76 -6.96
N LEU A 72 4.95 -6.55 -8.25
CA LEU A 72 4.02 -5.48 -8.65
C LEU A 72 2.54 -5.86 -8.52
N SER A 73 2.23 -7.16 -8.53
CA SER A 73 0.85 -7.66 -8.43
C SER A 73 0.30 -7.47 -7.02
N LEU A 74 -0.99 -7.17 -6.91
CA LEU A 74 -1.72 -7.23 -5.65
C LEU A 74 -1.87 -8.70 -5.23
N PRO A 75 -1.42 -9.10 -4.02
CA PRO A 75 -1.66 -10.44 -3.54
C PRO A 75 -3.16 -10.69 -3.36
N GLY A 76 -3.64 -11.89 -3.70
CA GLY A 76 -5.00 -12.31 -3.37
C GLY A 76 -5.22 -12.32 -1.86
N ASP A 77 -6.47 -12.12 -1.41
CA ASP A 77 -6.86 -12.20 0.01
C ASP A 77 -6.03 -11.33 0.95
N SER A 78 -5.66 -10.14 0.45
CA SER A 78 -4.75 -9.19 1.11
C SER A 78 -5.46 -7.99 1.75
N SER A 79 -6.76 -8.09 2.00
CA SER A 79 -7.52 -7.03 2.68
C SER A 79 -7.36 -7.10 4.19
N GLY A 80 -7.97 -6.17 4.92
CA GLY A 80 -7.89 -6.17 6.37
C GLY A 80 -6.50 -5.78 6.88
N GLN A 81 -6.02 -6.55 7.86
CA GLN A 81 -4.70 -6.39 8.50
C GLN A 81 -3.52 -6.51 7.52
N TRP A 82 -3.74 -7.06 6.33
CA TRP A 82 -2.68 -7.29 5.37
C TRP A 82 -2.37 -6.07 4.49
N VAL A 83 -3.25 -5.07 4.49
CA VAL A 83 -3.09 -3.75 3.84
C VAL A 83 -2.63 -3.83 2.37
N GLY A 84 -3.01 -4.89 1.66
CA GLY A 84 -2.62 -5.13 0.27
C GLY A 84 -1.15 -5.50 0.08
N ILE A 85 -0.41 -5.85 1.13
CA ILE A 85 1.03 -6.18 1.14
C ILE A 85 1.27 -7.69 1.05
N ALA A 86 0.58 -8.45 1.90
CA ALA A 86 0.72 -9.88 2.08
C ALA A 86 -0.65 -10.56 2.20
N ASN A 87 -0.68 -11.81 2.61
CA ASN A 87 -1.85 -12.55 3.06
C ASN A 87 -1.37 -13.65 4.02
N GLU A 88 -2.29 -14.43 4.56
CA GLU A 88 -1.99 -15.50 5.53
C GLU A 88 -0.91 -16.48 5.05
N GLN A 89 -0.85 -16.77 3.74
CA GLN A 89 0.10 -17.73 3.18
C GLN A 89 1.47 -17.12 2.85
N THR A 90 1.52 -15.80 2.65
CA THR A 90 2.71 -15.09 2.16
C THR A 90 3.34 -14.17 3.22
N ASP A 91 2.73 -14.08 4.39
CA ASP A 91 3.31 -13.40 5.54
C ASP A 91 4.64 -14.06 5.95
N GLY A 92 5.65 -13.23 6.21
CA GLY A 92 7.02 -13.68 6.46
C GLY A 92 7.72 -14.40 5.29
N SER A 93 7.07 -14.54 4.12
CA SER A 93 7.67 -15.21 2.97
C SER A 93 8.82 -14.39 2.39
N PRO A 94 10.01 -14.99 2.16
CA PRO A 94 11.14 -14.29 1.54
C PRO A 94 10.88 -13.83 0.10
N VAL A 95 9.80 -14.34 -0.52
CA VAL A 95 9.36 -13.98 -1.88
C VAL A 95 8.58 -12.67 -1.85
N ASN A 96 7.91 -12.36 -0.74
CA ASN A 96 7.25 -11.08 -0.52
C ASN A 96 8.28 -10.07 0.03
N ARG A 97 9.23 -9.67 -0.82
CA ARG A 97 10.34 -8.78 -0.43
C ARG A 97 9.87 -7.33 -0.29
N VAL A 98 9.15 -7.07 0.78
CA VAL A 98 8.87 -5.71 1.25
C VAL A 98 10.07 -5.26 2.05
N GLN A 99 10.80 -4.27 1.54
CA GLN A 99 12.02 -3.78 2.20
C GLN A 99 11.73 -2.75 3.29
N HIS A 100 10.57 -2.11 3.24
CA HIS A 100 10.11 -1.12 4.21
C HIS A 100 8.59 -1.01 4.13
N GLU A 101 7.95 -0.87 5.30
CA GLU A 101 6.53 -0.62 5.47
C GLU A 101 6.36 0.55 6.43
N GLU A 102 5.49 1.48 6.07
CA GLU A 102 4.98 2.50 6.99
C GLU A 102 3.46 2.46 6.94
N GLU A 103 2.85 2.03 8.03
CA GLU A 103 1.40 1.97 8.17
C GLU A 103 0.86 3.32 8.64
N LEU A 104 -0.06 3.88 7.87
CA LEU A 104 -0.76 5.10 8.24
C LEU A 104 -2.18 4.78 8.72
N ARG A 105 -2.40 4.93 10.02
CA ARG A 105 -3.73 4.93 10.64
C ARG A 105 -4.16 6.34 10.98
N ARG A 106 -5.47 6.62 10.91
CA ARG A 106 -6.02 7.87 11.44
C ARG A 106 -5.81 7.88 12.95
N GLY A 107 -5.23 8.96 13.49
CA GLY A 107 -5.11 9.18 14.93
C GLY A 107 -6.49 9.13 15.61
N SER A 108 -6.53 8.49 16.77
CA SER A 108 -7.73 8.30 17.61
C SER A 108 -8.39 9.63 17.99
#